data_AF-A0A2N5A710-F1
#
_entry.id   AF-A0A2N5A710-F1
#
_cell.length_a   1.000
_cell.length_b   1.000
_cell.length_c   1.000
_cell.angle_alpha   90.00
_cell.angle_beta   90.00
_cell.angle_gamma   90.00
#
_symmetry.space_group_name_H-M   'P 1'
#
loop_
_entity.id
_entity.type
_entity.pdbx_description
1 polymer ?
#
loop_
_entity_poly.entity_id
_entity_poly.type
_entity_poly.pdbx_seq_one_letter_code
_entity_poly.pdbx_strand_id
1 'polypeptide(L)' 'NQLDPRLVKQIASATGAQPGGELYPEALSAPGGVADSYVKMMRHNVALIAASMK' A
#
# COMPACT_ATOMS: atom_id res chain seq x y z
N ASN A 1 6.93 -4.75 -13.36
CA ASN A 1 6.92 -5.07 -11.92
C ASN A 1 5.83 -4.23 -11.26
N GLN A 2 4.90 -4.86 -10.55
CA GLN A 2 3.68 -4.21 -10.03
C GLN A 2 3.98 -3.16 -8.95
N LEU A 3 5.18 -3.18 -8.37
CA LEU A 3 5.64 -2.30 -7.29
C LEU A 3 6.45 -1.08 -7.77
N ASP A 4 6.49 -0.75 -9.06
CA ASP A 4 7.25 0.43 -9.53
C ASP A 4 6.55 1.73 -9.09
N PRO A 5 7.17 2.56 -8.20
CA PRO A 5 6.54 3.78 -7.71
C PRO A 5 6.27 4.81 -8.81
N ARG A 6 6.95 4.71 -9.96
CA ARG A 6 6.74 5.61 -11.11
C ARG A 6 5.39 5.38 -11.76
N LEU A 7 4.92 4.13 -11.83
CA LEU A 7 3.62 3.81 -12.41
C LEU A 7 2.48 4.40 -11.55
N VAL A 8 2.58 4.26 -10.22
CA VAL A 8 1.61 4.85 -9.28
C VAL A 8 1.55 6.37 -9.44
N LYS A 9 2.70 7.04 -9.53
CA LYS A 9 2.78 8.50 -9.76
C LYS A 9 2.17 8.91 -11.10
N GLN A 10 2.44 8.16 -12.17
CA GLN A 10 1.87 8.45 -13.50
C GLN A 10 0.34 8.36 -13.49
N ILE A 11 -0.22 7.31 -12.89
CA ILE A 11 -1.68 7.13 -12.77
C ILE A 11 -2.28 8.27 -11.95
N ALA A 12 -1.69 8.61 -10.80
CA ALA A 12 -2.13 9.73 -9.97
C ALA A 12 -2.14 11.06 -10.75
N SER A 13 -1.05 11.40 -11.45
CA SER A 13 -0.97 12.60 -12.27
C SER A 13 -1.97 12.62 -13.44
N ALA A 14 -2.24 11.47 -14.06
CA ALA A 14 -3.15 11.37 -15.20
C ALA A 14 -4.65 11.42 -14.80
N THR A 15 -4.98 10.99 -13.58
CA THR A 15 -6.37 10.82 -13.13
C THR A 15 -6.80 11.84 -12.07
N GLY A 16 -5.86 12.56 -11.46
CA GLY A 16 -6.11 13.39 -10.28
C GLY A 16 -6.29 12.59 -8.98
N ALA A 17 -6.19 11.26 -9.04
CA ALA A 17 -6.26 10.41 -7.86
C ALA A 17 -5.07 10.62 -6.92
N GLN A 18 -5.31 10.48 -5.61
CA GLN A 18 -4.26 10.57 -4.60
C GLN A 18 -3.71 9.17 -4.27
N PRO A 19 -2.38 8.99 -4.16
CA PRO A 19 -1.80 7.73 -3.70
C PRO A 19 -2.29 7.37 -2.29
N GLY A 20 -2.87 6.17 -2.12
CA GLY A 20 -3.46 5.70 -0.86
C GLY A 20 -2.46 5.22 0.20
N GLY A 21 -1.15 5.27 -0.10
CA GLY A 21 -0.06 4.77 0.77
C GLY A 21 0.49 3.41 0.33
N GLU A 22 1.29 2.79 1.20
CA GLU A 22 2.02 1.54 0.90
C GLU A 22 1.28 0.29 1.39
N LEU A 23 1.09 -0.66 0.48
CA LEU A 23 0.56 -1.99 0.76
C LEU A 23 1.69 -3.03 0.71
N TYR A 24 1.45 -4.14 1.40
CA TYR A 24 2.34 -5.30 1.43
C TYR A 24 1.67 -6.50 0.74
N PRO A 25 1.73 -6.62 -0.61
CA PRO A 25 1.02 -7.68 -1.35
C PRO A 25 1.80 -9.00 -1.46
N GLU A 26 3.13 -8.94 -1.45
CA GLU A 26 3.99 -10.09 -1.77
C GLU A 26 5.00 -10.44 -0.65
N ALA A 27 5.17 -9.56 0.34
CA ALA A 27 6.15 -9.73 1.41
C ALA A 27 5.74 -9.03 2.70
N LEU A 28 6.17 -9.57 3.83
CA LEU A 28 6.12 -8.90 5.13
C LEU A 28 7.12 -7.73 5.15
N SER A 29 6.87 -6.77 6.04
CA SER A 29 7.92 -5.77 6.35
C SER A 29 9.07 -6.41 7.10
N ALA A 30 10.19 -5.69 7.22
CA ALA A 30 11.29 -6.08 8.10
C ALA A 30 10.78 -6.35 9.55
N PRO A 31 11.47 -7.22 10.32
CA PRO A 31 11.14 -7.46 11.72
C PRO A 31 10.97 -6.16 12.52
N GLY A 32 9.89 -6.04 13.31
CA GLY A 32 9.56 -4.83 14.05
C GLY A 32 8.80 -3.76 13.26
N GLY A 33 8.61 -3.96 11.95
CA GLY A 33 7.83 -3.07 11.09
C GLY A 33 6.31 -3.23 11.23
N VAL A 34 5.58 -2.34 10.54
CA VAL A 34 4.10 -2.26 10.60
C VAL A 34 3.39 -3.52 10.09
N ALA A 35 4.08 -4.34 9.29
CA ALA A 35 3.57 -5.54 8.65
C ALA A 35 4.52 -6.75 8.86
N ASP A 36 5.18 -6.85 10.02
CA ASP A 36 6.18 -7.90 10.32
C ASP A 36 5.59 -9.29 10.60
N SER A 37 4.27 -9.43 10.50
CA SER A 37 3.54 -10.70 10.61
C SER A 37 2.33 -10.64 9.70
N TYR A 38 1.86 -11.81 9.25
CA TYR A 38 0.73 -11.90 8.32
C TYR A 38 -0.53 -11.17 8.84
N VAL A 39 -0.86 -11.32 10.12
CA VAL A 39 -2.04 -10.66 10.71
C VAL A 39 -1.86 -9.14 10.75
N LYS A 40 -0.67 -8.63 11.09
CA LYS A 40 -0.41 -7.19 11.06
C LYS A 40 -0.44 -6.65 9.62
N MET A 41 0.15 -7.37 8.67
CA MET A 41 0.13 -7.06 7.24
C MET A 41 -1.31 -6.93 6.72
N MET A 42 -2.18 -7.89 7.03
CA MET A 42 -3.58 -7.84 6.63
C MET A 42 -4.33 -6.68 7.28
N ARG A 43 -4.13 -6.45 8.58
CA ARG A 43 -4.76 -5.31 9.28
C ARG A 43 -4.33 -3.97 8.71
N HIS A 44 -3.03 -3.80 8.45
CA HIS A 44 -2.48 -2.60 7.82
C HIS A 44 -3.09 -2.38 6.43
N ASN A 45 -3.01 -3.38 5.55
CA ASN A 45 -3.51 -3.27 4.18
C ASN A 45 -5.02 -2.94 4.15
N VAL A 46 -5.84 -3.63 4.94
CA VAL A 46 -7.30 -3.41 4.98
C VAL A 46 -7.63 -2.02 5.53
N ALA A 47 -6.95 -1.58 6.60
CA ALA A 47 -7.16 -0.25 7.15
C ALA A 47 -6.83 0.85 6.14
N LEU A 48 -5.73 0.70 5.39
CA LEU A 48 -5.30 1.64 4.36
C LEU A 48 -6.32 1.72 3.22
N ILE A 49 -6.77 0.56 2.72
CA ILE A 49 -7.78 0.48 1.65
C ILE A 49 -9.08 1.15 2.11
N ALA A 50 -9.57 0.83 3.30
CA ALA A 50 -10.79 1.43 3.85
C ALA A 50 -10.67 2.96 4.04
N ALA A 51 -9.48 3.45 4.41
CA ALA A 51 -9.22 4.88 4.53
C ALA A 51 -9.19 5.59 3.17
N SER A 52 -8.67 4.93 2.12
CA SER A 52 -8.57 5.49 0.76
C SER A 52 -9.90 5.62 0.00
N MET A 53 -10.98 5.03 0.52
CA MET A 53 -12.32 5.06 -0.07
C MET A 53 -13.21 6.19 0.49
N LYS A 54 -12.68 7.01 1.40
CA LYS A 54 -13.36 8.20 1.95
C LYS A 54 -12.93 9.44 1.18
#